data_AF-A0A1D1VGQ4-F1
#
_entry.id   AF-A0A1D1VGQ4-F1
#
_cell.length_a   1.000
_cell.length_b   1.000
_cell.length_c   1.000
_cell.angle_alpha   90.00
_cell.angle_beta   90.00
_cell.angle_gamma   90.00
#
_symmetry.space_group_name_H-M   'P 1'
#
loop_
_entity.id
_entity.type
_entity.pdbx_description
1 polymer ?
#
loop_
_entity_poly.entity_id
_entity_poly.type
_entity_poly.pdbx_seq_one_letter_code
_entity_poly.pdbx_strand_id
1 'polypeptide(L)' 'MLFACLIAAVFGLLASSFATPLVGDTPVTATIRLEPNVNSVKGTITLKQQNALQPVSFSGTIEGLTPGKHGFHVSRSQ' A
#
# COMPACT_ATOMS: atom_id res chain seq x y z
N MET A 1 -13.41 5.87 -51.43
CA MET A 1 -13.76 5.00 -50.29
C MET A 1 -12.54 4.17 -49.86
N LEU A 2 -11.45 4.83 -49.43
CA LEU A 2 -10.23 4.13 -48.98
C LEU A 2 -9.42 4.97 -47.97
N PHE A 3 -10.11 5.83 -47.21
CA PHE A 3 -9.46 6.76 -46.26
C PHE A 3 -10.08 6.74 -44.85
N ALA A 4 -11.04 5.85 -44.59
CA ALA A 4 -11.80 5.85 -43.33
C ALA A 4 -11.52 4.65 -42.41
N CYS A 5 -10.48 3.85 -42.67
CA CYS A 5 -10.19 2.65 -41.86
C CYS A 5 -8.84 2.70 -41.12
N LEU A 6 -8.02 3.74 -41.31
CA LEU A 6 -6.68 3.81 -40.70
C LEU A 6 -6.61 4.66 -39.40
N ILE A 7 -7.72 5.26 -38.96
CA ILE A 7 -7.72 6.13 -37.77
C ILE A 7 -8.11 5.36 -36.48
N ALA A 8 -8.66 4.15 -36.58
CA ALA A 8 -9.04 3.36 -35.40
C ALA A 8 -7.86 2.62 -34.72
N ALA A 9 -6.71 2.47 -35.39
CA ALA A 9 -5.58 1.72 -34.84
C ALA A 9 -4.64 2.58 -33.97
N VAL A 10 -4.75 3.91 -34.01
CA VAL A 10 -3.82 4.83 -33.32
C VAL A 10 -4.36 5.29 -31.96
N PHE A 11 -5.67 5.17 -31.71
CA PHE A 11 -6.30 5.66 -30.47
C PHE A 11 -6.58 4.58 -29.41
N GLY A 12 -6.34 3.30 -29.71
CA GLY A 12 -6.57 2.18 -28.77
C GLY A 12 -5.38 1.79 -27.90
N LEU A 13 -4.22 2.46 -28.05
CA LEU A 13 -2.99 2.14 -27.33
C LEU A 13 -2.72 3.12 -26.18
N LEU A 14 -3.77 3.53 -25.47
CA LEU A 14 -3.63 4.34 -24.26
C LEU A 14 -3.72 3.44 -23.01
N ALA A 15 -2.53 3.21 -22.45
CA ALA A 15 -2.27 3.07 -21.03
C ALA A 15 -2.69 1.77 -20.32
N SER A 16 -2.02 0.66 -20.66
CA SER A 16 -1.59 -0.27 -19.61
C SER A 16 -0.11 -0.02 -19.31
N SER A 17 0.21 1.14 -18.73
CA SER A 17 1.52 1.37 -18.15
C SER A 17 1.63 0.53 -16.87
N PHE A 18 2.15 -0.68 -16.99
CA PHE A 18 2.72 -1.34 -15.83
C PHE A 18 3.94 -0.53 -15.44
N ALA A 19 3.84 0.25 -14.37
CA ALA A 19 5.00 0.82 -13.71
C ALA A 19 5.83 -0.35 -13.21
N THR A 20 6.75 -0.84 -14.04
CA THR A 20 7.81 -1.73 -13.57
C THR A 20 8.62 -0.92 -12.56
N PRO A 21 8.84 -1.43 -11.34
CA PRO A 21 9.67 -0.73 -10.37
C PRO A 21 11.01 -0.45 -11.03
N LEU A 22 11.42 0.82 -11.01
CA LEU A 22 12.69 1.25 -11.56
C LEU A 22 13.78 0.46 -10.81
N VAL A 23 14.67 -0.19 -11.55
CA VAL A 23 15.83 -0.91 -10.98
C VAL A 23 16.61 0.09 -10.12
N GLY A 24 16.46 -0.01 -8.80
CA GLY A 24 16.93 1.00 -7.83
C GLY A 24 15.98 1.25 -6.66
N ASP A 25 14.69 0.92 -6.81
CA ASP A 25 13.70 1.02 -5.73
C ASP A 25 13.86 -0.14 -4.74
N THR A 26 14.73 0.03 -3.74
CA THR A 26 14.81 -0.90 -2.60
C THR A 26 13.61 -0.62 -1.68
N PRO A 27 12.68 -1.58 -1.52
CA PRO A 27 11.52 -1.36 -0.68
C PRO A 27 11.93 -1.15 0.78
N VAL A 28 11.41 -0.10 1.40
CA VAL A 28 11.58 0.16 2.82
C VAL A 28 10.49 -0.57 3.57
N THR A 29 10.91 -1.36 4.58
CA THR A 29 9.99 -2.13 5.42
C THR A 29 10.22 -1.75 6.88
N ALA A 30 9.14 -1.52 7.62
CA ALA A 30 9.16 -1.29 9.05
C ALA A 30 8.18 -2.24 9.75
N THR A 31 8.56 -2.76 10.91
CA THR A 31 7.70 -3.63 11.73
C THR A 31 7.39 -2.94 13.05
N ILE A 32 6.11 -2.82 13.35
CA ILE A 32 5.57 -2.26 14.58
C ILE A 32 5.06 -3.43 15.41
N ARG A 33 5.57 -3.55 16.63
CA ARG A 33 5.06 -4.49 17.63
C ARG A 33 4.22 -3.72 18.65
N LEU A 34 2.95 -4.09 18.77
CA LEU A 34 2.01 -3.54 19.74
C LEU A 34 2.14 -4.35 21.02
N GLU A 35 2.72 -3.75 22.06
CA GLU A 35 2.81 -4.36 23.38
C GLU A 35 1.59 -4.01 24.23
N PRO A 36 1.06 -5.00 24.98
CA PRO A 36 0.08 -4.73 26.01
C PRO A 36 0.71 -3.93 27.17
N ASN A 37 -0.07 -3.02 27.77
CA ASN A 37 0.29 -2.36 29.02
C ASN A 37 -0.68 -2.79 30.14
N VAL A 38 -1.87 -2.19 30.19
CA VAL A 38 -2.94 -2.53 31.15
C VAL A 38 -4.08 -3.35 30.52
N ASN A 39 -3.93 -3.76 29.27
CA ASN A 39 -4.90 -4.55 28.51
C ASN A 39 -4.21 -5.79 27.93
N SER A 40 -4.98 -6.66 27.26
CA SER A 40 -4.47 -7.85 26.58
C SER A 40 -4.28 -7.65 25.06
N VAL A 41 -4.43 -6.42 24.56
CA VAL A 41 -4.34 -6.11 23.14
C VAL A 41 -2.88 -6.13 22.71
N LYS A 42 -2.59 -6.93 21.68
CA LYS A 42 -1.24 -7.12 21.14
C LYS A 42 -1.31 -7.37 19.64
N GLY A 43 -0.20 -7.17 18.95
CA GLY A 43 -0.17 -7.39 17.51
C GLY A 43 1.13 -7.02 16.85
N THR A 44 1.22 -7.34 15.57
CA THR A 44 2.35 -6.98 14.72
C THR A 44 1.82 -6.40 13.43
N ILE A 45 2.25 -5.19 13.11
CA ILE A 45 1.91 -4.49 11.87
C ILE A 45 3.19 -4.25 11.07
N THR A 46 3.19 -4.64 9.81
CA THR A 46 4.25 -4.36 8.85
C THR A 46 3.82 -3.23 7.94
N LEU A 47 4.68 -2.24 7.80
CA LEU A 47 4.58 -1.15 6.85
C LEU A 47 5.57 -1.41 5.74
N LYS A 48 5.11 -1.33 4.50
CA LYS A 48 5.96 -1.49 3.32
C LYS A 48 5.73 -0.35 2.36
N GLN A 49 6.81 0.25 1.89
CA GLN A 49 6.78 1.25 0.83
C GLN A 49 7.79 0.87 -0.24
N GLN A 50 7.36 0.82 -1.51
CA GLN A 50 8.25 0.42 -2.60
C GLN A 50 9.31 1.50 -2.88
N ASN A 51 8.90 2.77 -2.90
CA ASN A 51 9.75 3.94 -3.09
C ASN A 51 9.03 5.20 -2.59
N ALA A 52 9.70 6.35 -2.60
CA ALA A 52 9.17 7.61 -2.08
C ALA A 52 7.89 8.13 -2.78
N LEU A 53 7.62 7.68 -4.01
CA LEU A 53 6.45 8.10 -4.80
C LEU A 53 5.25 7.14 -4.65
N GLN A 54 5.46 5.95 -4.08
CA GLN A 54 4.41 4.95 -3.91
C GLN A 54 3.75 5.05 -2.52
N PRO A 55 2.46 4.69 -2.41
CA PRO A 55 1.78 4.61 -1.11
C PRO A 55 2.45 3.61 -0.15
N VAL A 56 2.23 3.82 1.15
CA VAL A 56 2.61 2.87 2.20
C VAL A 56 1.49 1.84 2.35
N SER A 57 1.82 0.56 2.25
CA SER A 57 0.93 -0.55 2.54
C SER A 57 1.08 -0.99 3.99
N PHE A 58 -0.05 -1.25 4.65
CA PHE A 58 -0.13 -1.76 6.01
C PHE A 58 -0.71 -3.17 6.00
N SER A 59 -0.06 -4.10 6.71
CA SER A 59 -0.55 -5.47 6.85
C SER A 59 -0.17 -6.02 8.22
N GLY A 60 -1.02 -6.82 8.82
CA GLY A 60 -0.70 -7.44 10.11
C GLY A 60 -1.91 -7.98 10.84
N THR A 61 -1.68 -8.38 12.08
CA THR A 61 -2.72 -8.92 12.95
C THR A 61 -2.70 -8.19 14.30
N ILE A 62 -3.91 -7.97 14.84
CA ILE A 62 -4.12 -7.44 16.17
C ILE A 62 -5.10 -8.38 16.86
N GLU A 63 -4.75 -8.83 18.06
CA GLU A 63 -5.51 -9.78 18.87
C GLU A 63 -5.95 -9.13 20.18
N GLY A 64 -6.98 -9.70 20.83
CA GLY A 64 -7.48 -9.23 22.12
C GLY A 64 -8.39 -8.00 22.05
N LEU A 65 -8.76 -7.56 20.84
CA LEU A 65 -9.75 -6.51 20.64
C LEU A 65 -11.16 -7.02 20.98
N THR A 66 -11.99 -6.16 21.57
CA THR A 66 -13.42 -6.44 21.72
C THR A 66 -14.10 -6.47 20.34
N PRO A 67 -15.22 -7.19 20.17
CA PRO A 67 -15.97 -7.16 18.91
C PRO A 67 -16.38 -5.73 18.54
N GLY A 68 -16.09 -5.31 17.31
CA GLY A 68 -16.44 -3.98 16.80
C GLY A 68 -15.35 -3.37 15.92
N LYS A 69 -15.62 -2.15 15.44
CA LYS A 69 -14.62 -1.33 14.74
C LYS A 69 -13.77 -0.60 15.77
N HIS A 70 -12.47 -0.52 15.49
CA HIS A 70 -11.49 0.17 16.32
C HIS A 70 -10.78 1.24 15.49
N GLY A 71 -10.51 2.39 16.11
CA GLY A 71 -9.68 3.42 15.48
C GLY A 71 -8.22 2.96 15.39
N PHE A 72 -7.58 3.21 14.26
CA PHE A 72 -6.16 2.94 14.05
C PHE A 72 -5.50 4.16 13.43
N HIS A 73 -4.61 4.80 14.19
CA HIS A 73 -4.01 6.08 13.83
C HIS A 73 -2.53 6.10 14.21
N VAL A 74 -1.73 6.84 13.42
CA VAL A 74 -0.34 7.13 13.75
C VAL A 74 -0.31 8.42 14.57
N SER A 75 0.10 8.32 15.84
CA SER A 75 0.39 9.49 16.68
C SER A 75 1.87 9.86 16.58
N ARG A 76 2.20 11.15 16.73
CA ARG A 76 3.59 11.55 17.00
C ARG A 76 3.97 11.12 18.40
N SER A 77 5.13 10.50 18.56
CA SER A 77 5.85 10.56 19.84
C SER A 77 6.61 11.89 19.89
N GLN A 78 6.39 12.67 20.95
CA GLN A 78 7.33 13.72 21.35
C GLN A 78 8.40 13.10 22.24
#